data_AF-A0A7S2CIB5-F1
#
_entry.id   AF-A0A7S2CIB5-F1
#
_cell.length_a   1.000
_cell.length_b   1.000
_cell.length_c   1.000
_cell.angle_alpha   90.00
_cell.angle_beta   90.00
_cell.angle_gamma   90.00
#
_symmetry.space_group_name_H-M   'P 1'
#
loop_
_entity.id
_entity.type
_entity.pdbx_description
1 polymer ?
#
loop_
_entity_poly.entity_id
_entity_poly.type
_entity_poly.pdbx_seq_one_letter_code
_entity_poly.pdbx_strand_id
1 'polypeptide(L)'
;SAYYDPKTRSMRDNPLPNENPEELPFAGDNFGRYSGDTIELAKTSLFAWEAHAKNQDSDVNPISNPSQVEFMRRQFEEKKGKLEEDKKQSVLDKYGTGGAEKIDEGADERRMALGSTEGYVEYSRDGRVLRGA
;
A
#
# COMPACT_ATOMS: atom_id res chain seq x y z
N SER A 1 2.87 32.25 16.10
CA SER A 1 4.21 31.82 16.55
C SER A 1 4.06 30.68 17.53
N ALA A 2 5.03 29.77 17.59
CA ALA A 2 5.03 28.64 18.53
C ALA A 2 5.42 29.06 19.95
N TYR A 3 5.03 28.24 20.94
CA TYR A 3 5.36 28.46 22.35
C TYR A 3 6.77 27.93 22.70
N TYR A 4 7.55 28.75 23.42
CA TYR A 4 8.86 28.38 23.97
C TYR A 4 8.77 28.18 25.47
N ASP A 5 9.17 26.99 25.95
CA ASP A 5 9.34 26.74 27.38
C ASP A 5 10.78 27.11 27.80
N PRO A 6 11.00 28.21 28.54
CA PRO A 6 12.34 28.63 28.94
C PRO A 6 12.98 27.71 29.99
N LYS A 7 12.19 26.88 30.70
CA LYS A 7 12.71 25.98 31.74
C LYS A 7 13.43 24.80 31.11
N THR A 8 12.81 24.16 30.13
CA THR A 8 13.37 23.03 29.39
C THR A 8 14.11 23.46 28.13
N ARG A 9 14.03 24.74 27.77
CA ARG A 9 14.58 25.32 26.54
C ARG A 9 14.06 24.64 25.28
N SER A 10 12.79 24.26 25.26
CA SER A 10 12.18 23.51 24.14
C SER A 10 11.11 24.32 23.41
N MET A 11 11.12 24.27 22.07
CA MET A 11 10.03 24.75 21.20
C MET A 11 9.45 23.56 20.47
N ARG A 12 8.24 23.13 20.85
CA ARG A 12 7.65 21.89 20.33
C ARG A 12 7.23 22.03 18.86
N ASP A 13 6.53 23.12 18.55
CA ASP A 13 5.95 23.37 17.23
C ASP A 13 6.83 24.32 16.41
N ASN A 14 6.62 24.31 15.08
CA ASN A 14 7.31 25.19 14.15
C ASN A 14 6.97 26.67 14.45
N PRO A 15 7.96 27.54 14.72
CA PRO A 15 7.72 28.97 14.91
C PRO A 15 7.18 29.68 13.65
N LEU A 16 7.45 29.13 12.45
CA LEU A 16 7.06 29.64 11.14
C LEU A 16 6.14 28.63 10.41
N PRO A 17 4.87 28.49 10.81
CA PRO A 17 3.99 27.43 10.29
C PRO A 17 3.55 27.63 8.83
N ASN A 18 3.72 28.82 8.27
CA ASN A 18 3.31 29.14 6.89
C ASN A 18 4.40 28.84 5.84
N GLU A 19 5.61 28.51 6.29
CA GLU A 19 6.76 28.22 5.43
C GLU A 19 7.00 26.71 5.35
N ASN A 20 7.70 26.27 4.30
CA ASN A 20 8.00 24.86 4.09
C ASN A 20 8.94 24.34 5.20
N PRO A 21 8.54 23.33 5.99
CA PRO A 21 9.35 22.83 7.11
C PRO A 21 10.71 22.26 6.71
N GLU A 22 10.90 21.80 5.47
CA GLU A 22 12.19 21.24 5.00
C GLU A 22 13.24 22.31 4.69
N GLU A 23 12.81 23.54 4.39
CA GLU A 23 13.68 24.66 4.03
C GLU A 23 14.02 25.53 5.26
N LEU A 24 13.33 25.30 6.37
CA LEU A 24 13.53 26.04 7.61
C LEU A 24 14.77 25.55 8.35
N PRO A 25 15.55 26.47 8.95
CA PRO A 25 16.65 26.08 9.85
C PRO A 25 16.15 25.39 11.12
N PHE A 26 14.89 25.63 11.50
CA PHE A 26 14.26 25.03 12.67
C PHE A 26 12.75 24.87 12.45
N ALA A 27 12.30 23.62 12.30
CA ALA A 27 10.90 23.26 12.11
C ALA A 27 10.18 22.83 13.41
N GLY A 28 10.79 23.05 14.58
CA GLY A 28 10.28 22.59 15.88
C GLY A 28 10.90 21.27 16.36
N ASP A 29 10.93 21.07 17.67
CA ASP A 29 11.51 19.87 18.29
C ASP A 29 10.73 18.60 17.92
N ASN A 30 9.41 18.70 17.72
CA ASN A 30 8.58 17.54 17.36
C ASN A 30 8.98 16.95 15.99
N PHE A 31 9.41 17.80 15.05
CA PHE A 31 9.86 17.35 13.73
C PHE A 31 11.08 16.43 13.84
N GLY A 32 12.07 16.80 14.66
CA GLY A 32 13.27 15.98 14.88
C GLY A 32 13.03 14.73 15.74
N ARG A 33 12.00 14.72 16.60
CA ARG A 33 11.72 13.57 17.49
C ARG A 33 11.26 12.31 16.77
N TYR A 34 10.58 12.46 15.63
CA TYR A 34 10.04 11.35 14.85
C TYR A 34 10.83 11.11 13.55
N SER A 35 12.09 11.56 13.50
CA SER A 35 12.96 11.35 12.35
C SER A 35 14.06 10.31 12.65
N GLY A 36 14.68 9.80 11.59
CA GLY A 36 15.78 8.83 11.65
C GLY A 36 15.36 7.48 12.23
N ASP A 37 16.27 6.90 13.03
CA ASP A 37 16.15 5.53 13.56
C ASP A 37 15.01 5.32 14.55
N THR A 38 14.41 6.41 15.06
CA THR A 38 13.24 6.34 15.94
C THR A 38 12.06 5.64 15.26
N ILE A 39 11.91 5.84 13.96
CA ILE A 39 10.87 5.20 13.14
C ILE A 39 11.15 3.69 13.04
N GLU A 40 12.39 3.29 12.82
CA GLU A 40 12.78 1.88 12.71
C GLU A 40 12.56 1.14 14.04
N LEU A 41 12.98 1.74 15.15
CA LEU A 41 12.74 1.18 16.49
C LEU A 41 11.24 1.03 16.80
N ALA A 42 10.41 2.00 16.39
CA ALA A 42 8.97 1.91 16.52
C ALA A 42 8.37 0.76 15.70
N LYS A 43 8.84 0.55 14.45
CA LYS A 43 8.44 -0.60 13.62
C LYS A 43 8.82 -1.93 14.26
N THR A 44 10.04 -2.05 14.80
CA THR A 44 10.48 -3.25 15.52
C THR A 44 9.63 -3.52 16.77
N SER A 45 9.26 -2.47 17.50
CA SER A 45 8.37 -2.58 18.66
C SER A 45 6.96 -3.03 18.28
N LEU A 46 6.40 -2.48 17.21
CA LEU A 46 5.10 -2.92 16.66
C LEU A 46 5.14 -4.39 16.23
N PHE A 47 6.21 -4.80 15.53
CA PHE A 47 6.42 -6.20 15.15
C PHE A 47 6.42 -7.14 16.35
N ALA A 48 7.11 -6.78 17.44
CA ALA A 48 7.13 -7.57 18.66
C ALA A 48 5.73 -7.69 19.31
N TRP A 49 4.97 -6.60 19.36
CA TRP A 49 3.59 -6.62 19.87
C TRP A 49 2.66 -7.48 19.02
N GLU A 50 2.77 -7.40 17.70
CA GLU A 50 2.00 -8.26 16.79
C GLU A 50 2.37 -9.74 16.93
N ALA A 51 3.65 -10.05 17.10
CA ALA A 51 4.12 -11.42 17.32
C ALA A 51 3.55 -11.99 18.62
N HIS A 52 3.64 -11.22 19.71
CA HIS A 52 3.10 -11.60 21.02
C HIS A 52 1.57 -11.73 20.99
N ALA A 53 0.87 -10.88 20.22
CA ALA A 53 -0.58 -10.98 20.06
C ALA A 53 -1.01 -12.23 19.28
N LYS A 54 -0.22 -12.66 18.29
CA LYS A 54 -0.47 -13.87 17.50
C LYS A 54 -0.14 -15.14 18.27
N ASN A 55 0.98 -15.14 19.00
CA ASN A 55 1.45 -16.27 19.81
C ASN A 55 1.96 -15.77 21.15
N GLN A 56 1.19 -15.97 22.22
CA GLN A 56 1.52 -15.46 23.55
C GLN A 56 2.83 -16.03 24.12
N ASP A 57 3.25 -17.22 23.67
CA ASP A 57 4.52 -17.86 24.06
C ASP A 57 5.72 -17.46 23.19
N SER A 58 5.59 -16.50 22.27
CA SER A 58 6.74 -16.08 21.46
C SER A 58 7.70 -15.22 22.28
N ASP A 59 8.95 -15.68 22.44
CA ASP A 59 10.05 -14.94 23.09
C ASP A 59 10.62 -13.84 22.16
N VAL A 60 9.79 -12.86 21.83
CA VAL A 60 10.13 -11.73 20.95
C VAL A 60 10.04 -10.46 21.78
N ASN A 61 11.18 -10.01 22.32
CA ASN A 61 11.27 -8.79 23.11
C ASN A 61 12.38 -7.87 22.59
N PRO A 62 12.06 -6.64 22.12
CA PRO A 62 13.02 -5.73 21.51
C PRO A 62 14.03 -5.15 22.51
N ILE A 63 13.71 -5.15 23.82
CA ILE A 63 14.61 -4.67 24.87
C ILE A 63 15.52 -5.80 25.37
N SER A 64 14.95 -7.00 25.58
CA SER A 64 15.71 -8.15 26.09
C SER A 64 16.63 -8.76 25.02
N ASN A 65 16.12 -8.97 23.81
CA ASN A 65 16.82 -9.65 22.72
C ASN A 65 16.82 -8.80 21.42
N PRO A 66 17.42 -7.59 21.43
CA PRO A 66 17.29 -6.63 20.33
C PRO A 66 17.81 -7.15 18.98
N SER A 67 18.96 -7.83 18.96
CA SER A 67 19.56 -8.36 17.73
C SER A 67 18.72 -9.47 17.10
N GLN A 68 18.13 -10.33 17.92
CA GLN A 68 17.26 -11.40 17.48
C GLN A 68 15.97 -10.83 16.89
N VAL A 69 15.33 -9.87 17.56
CA VAL A 69 14.09 -9.26 17.06
C VAL A 69 14.35 -8.50 15.75
N GLU A 70 15.46 -7.78 15.63
CA GLU A 70 15.84 -7.13 14.36
C GLU A 70 16.05 -8.14 13.23
N PHE A 71 16.72 -9.26 13.51
CA PHE A 71 16.88 -10.32 12.52
C PHE A 71 15.53 -10.92 12.08
N MET A 72 14.65 -11.21 13.04
CA MET A 72 13.31 -11.73 12.78
C MET A 72 12.44 -10.72 11.99
N ARG A 73 12.55 -9.42 12.29
CA ARG A 73 11.87 -8.35 11.56
C ARG A 73 12.31 -8.30 10.10
N ARG A 74 13.62 -8.32 9.84
CA ARG A 74 14.15 -8.34 8.46
C ARG A 74 13.63 -9.53 7.67
N GLN A 75 13.66 -10.72 8.27
CA GLN A 75 13.09 -11.92 7.64
C GLN A 75 11.58 -11.79 7.39
N PHE A 76 10.86 -11.13 8.29
CA PHE A 76 9.43 -10.87 8.12
C PHE A 76 9.17 -9.90 6.96
N GLU A 77 9.94 -8.82 6.83
CA GLU A 77 9.83 -7.85 5.73
C GLU A 77 10.11 -8.50 4.37
N GLU A 78 11.15 -9.34 4.27
CA GLU A 78 11.44 -10.11 3.05
C GLU A 78 10.29 -11.05 2.67
N LYS A 79 9.74 -11.79 3.64
CA LYS A 79 8.60 -12.69 3.43
C LYS A 79 7.33 -11.92 3.06
N LYS A 80 7.11 -10.76 3.68
CA LYS A 80 5.98 -9.88 3.39
C LYS A 80 6.05 -9.37 1.94
N GLY A 81 7.23 -8.94 1.48
CA GLY A 81 7.43 -8.49 0.11
C GLY A 81 7.10 -9.56 -0.93
N LYS A 82 7.61 -10.79 -0.73
CA LYS A 82 7.28 -11.93 -1.60
C LYS A 82 5.77 -12.24 -1.62
N LEU A 83 5.14 -12.22 -0.45
CA LEU A 83 3.71 -12.47 -0.32
C LEU A 83 2.85 -11.37 -0.98
N GLU A 84 3.31 -10.12 -0.99
CA GLU A 84 2.66 -9.03 -1.74
C GLU A 84 2.81 -9.20 -3.25
N GLU A 85 3.97 -9.66 -3.73
CA GLU A 85 4.20 -9.99 -5.14
C GLU A 85 3.33 -11.15 -5.60
N ASP A 86 3.28 -12.24 -4.82
CA ASP A 86 2.43 -13.41 -5.10
C ASP A 86 0.95 -13.02 -5.13
N LYS A 87 0.51 -12.15 -4.20
CA LYS A 87 -0.86 -11.60 -4.20
C LYS A 87 -1.12 -10.80 -5.46
N LYS A 88 -0.19 -9.93 -5.88
CA LYS A 88 -0.31 -9.14 -7.10
C LYS A 88 -0.41 -10.05 -8.33
N GLN A 89 0.45 -11.05 -8.46
CA GLN A 89 0.38 -12.05 -9.54
C GLN A 89 -0.95 -12.82 -9.50
N SER A 90 -1.38 -13.30 -8.34
CA SER A 90 -2.65 -14.03 -8.22
C SER A 90 -3.86 -13.19 -8.66
N VAL A 91 -3.87 -11.89 -8.34
CA VAL A 91 -4.92 -10.97 -8.80
C VAL A 91 -4.84 -10.75 -10.30
N LEU A 92 -3.63 -10.59 -10.86
CA LEU A 92 -3.41 -10.47 -12.30
C LEU A 92 -3.82 -11.74 -13.06
N ASP A 93 -3.57 -12.94 -12.53
CA ASP A 93 -3.97 -14.17 -13.19
C ASP A 93 -5.49 -14.36 -13.21
N LYS A 94 -6.16 -13.93 -12.13
CA LYS A 94 -7.61 -14.08 -11.97
C LYS A 94 -8.41 -13.02 -12.73
N TYR A 95 -7.90 -11.80 -12.80
CA TYR A 95 -8.65 -10.63 -13.30
C TYR A 95 -7.91 -9.83 -14.37
N GLY A 96 -6.68 -10.22 -14.72
CA GLY A 96 -5.86 -9.55 -15.72
C GLY A 96 -6.28 -9.87 -17.14
N THR A 97 -7.47 -9.40 -17.53
CA THR A 97 -7.77 -9.02 -18.91
C THR A 97 -7.48 -7.52 -19.04
N GLY A 98 -6.20 -7.14 -19.18
CA GLY A 98 -5.83 -5.71 -19.35
C GLY A 98 -4.42 -5.29 -18.93
N GLY A 99 -3.43 -6.20 -18.91
CA GLY A 99 -2.00 -5.85 -18.87
C GLY A 99 -1.39 -6.18 -20.22
N ALA A 100 -0.78 -5.20 -20.88
CA ALA A 100 -0.37 -5.16 -22.30
C ALA A 100 0.62 -6.23 -22.80
N GLU A 101 0.88 -7.32 -22.08
CA GLU A 101 1.83 -8.38 -22.49
C GLU A 101 1.18 -9.74 -22.79
N LYS A 102 -0.13 -9.88 -22.57
CA LYS A 102 -0.94 -11.04 -23.03
C LYS A 102 -2.18 -10.61 -23.80
N ILE A 103 -2.15 -9.43 -24.41
CA ILE A 103 -2.94 -9.23 -25.62
C ILE A 103 -2.12 -9.94 -26.68
N ASP A 104 -2.46 -11.20 -26.95
CA ASP A 104 -2.10 -11.85 -28.20
C ASP A 104 -2.40 -10.80 -29.28
N GLU A 105 -1.41 -10.18 -29.92
CA GLU A 105 -1.66 -9.02 -30.81
C GLU A 105 -2.67 -9.39 -31.91
N GLY A 106 -2.80 -10.69 -32.23
CA GLY A 106 -3.83 -11.23 -33.10
C GLY A 106 -5.21 -11.48 -32.47
N ALA A 107 -5.43 -11.29 -31.17
CA ALA A 107 -6.74 -11.45 -30.51
C ALA A 107 -7.61 -10.19 -30.64
N ASP A 108 -7.01 -8.99 -30.56
CA ASP A 108 -7.73 -7.74 -30.83
C ASP A 108 -8.07 -7.62 -32.32
N GLU A 109 -7.14 -8.00 -33.21
CA GLU A 109 -7.40 -8.07 -34.65
C GLU A 109 -8.46 -9.14 -34.98
N ARG A 110 -8.45 -10.31 -34.31
CA ARG A 110 -9.51 -11.32 -34.49
C ARG A 110 -10.86 -10.83 -33.97
N ARG A 111 -10.91 -10.09 -32.85
CA ARG A 111 -12.17 -9.56 -32.29
C ARG A 111 -12.73 -8.41 -33.15
N MET A 112 -11.89 -7.54 -33.70
CA MET A 112 -12.31 -6.49 -34.65
C MET A 112 -12.63 -7.05 -36.04
N ALA A 113 -11.90 -8.06 -36.53
CA ALA A 113 -12.21 -8.75 -37.79
C ALA A 113 -13.52 -9.55 -37.71
N LEU A 114 -13.90 -10.02 -36.51
CA LEU A 114 -15.19 -10.64 -36.21
C LEU A 114 -16.30 -9.63 -35.91
N GLY A 115 -16.14 -8.37 -36.36
CA GLY A 115 -17.05 -7.23 -36.22
C GLY A 115 -18.40 -7.52 -35.56
N SER A 116 -18.64 -6.93 -34.40
CA SER A 116 -19.94 -7.05 -33.71
C SER A 116 -21.07 -6.64 -34.66
N THR A 117 -21.81 -7.62 -35.17
CA THR A 117 -23.08 -7.37 -35.86
C THR A 117 -24.17 -7.49 -34.82
N GLU A 118 -24.48 -6.39 -34.15
CA GLU A 118 -25.68 -6.32 -33.31
C GLU A 118 -26.91 -6.45 -34.21
N GLY A 119 -27.43 -7.67 -34.33
CA GLY A 119 -28.71 -7.95 -34.96
C GLY A 119 -29.83 -7.71 -33.95
N TYR A 120 -30.60 -6.63 -34.14
CA TYR A 120 -31.80 -6.41 -33.34
C TYR A 120 -33.01 -7.08 -34.00
N VAL A 121 -33.82 -7.77 -33.20
CA VAL A 121 -35.08 -8.40 -33.63
C VAL A 121 -36.25 -7.75 -32.92
N GLU A 122 -37.11 -7.08 -33.68
CA GLU A 122 -38.34 -6.47 -33.19
C GLU A 122 -39.48 -7.49 -33.20
N TYR A 123 -40.18 -7.64 -32.08
CA TYR A 123 -41.38 -8.48 -31.98
C TYR A 123 -42.64 -7.63 -31.84
N SER A 124 -43.70 -8.04 -32.53
CA SER A 124 -45.07 -7.59 -32.28
C SER A 124 -45.50 -7.98 -30.86
N ARG A 125 -46.52 -7.30 -30.32
CA ARG A 125 -47.15 -7.63 -29.03
C ARG A 125 -47.67 -9.06 -28.97
N ASP A 126 -47.97 -9.66 -30.12
CA ASP A 126 -48.39 -11.06 -30.29
C ASP A 126 -47.21 -12.04 -30.51
N GLY A 127 -45.96 -11.57 -30.41
CA GLY A 127 -44.74 -12.39 -30.50
C GLY A 127 -44.23 -12.70 -31.92
N ARG A 128 -44.78 -12.07 -32.97
CA ARG A 128 -44.32 -12.23 -34.36
C ARG A 128 -43.15 -11.30 -34.67
N VAL A 129 -42.16 -11.76 -35.41
CA VAL A 129 -41.01 -10.93 -35.83
C VAL A 129 -41.46 -9.88 -36.84
N LEU A 130 -41.19 -8.60 -36.55
CA LEU A 130 -41.48 -7.44 -37.39
C LEU A 130 -40.25 -6.95 -38.16
N ARG A 131 -39.05 -7.03 -37.57
CA ARG A 131 -37.80 -6.57 -38.20
C ARG A 131 -36.58 -7.27 -37.60
N GLY A 132 -35.53 -7.46 -38.41
CA GLY A 132 -34.31 -8.18 -38.04
C GLY A 132 -34.30 -9.61 -38.58
N ALA A 133 -33.21 -9.98 -39.28
CA ALA A 133 -32.89 -11.33 -39.71
C ALA A 133 -31.44 -11.63 -39.35
#